data_AF-A0A3M1HV40-F1
#
_entry.id   AF-A0A3M1HV40-F1
#
_cell.length_a   1.000
_cell.length_b   1.000
_cell.length_c   1.000
_cell.angle_alpha   90.00
_cell.angle_beta   90.00
_cell.angle_gamma   90.00
#
_symmetry.space_group_name_H-M   'P 1'
#
loop_
_entity.id
_entity.type
_entity.pdbx_description
1 polymer ?
#
loop_
_entity_poly.entity_id
_entity_poly.type
_entity_poly.pdbx_seq_one_letter_code
_entity_poly.pdbx_strand_id
1 'polypeptide(L)' 'IKTAGSTDPDAITAAIAGLKDFEDVASGPFYRYTPGREVVRPVGAQIVKDGAFHFYHEFTDPELIEAR' A
#
# COMPACT_ATOMS: atom_id res chain seq x y z
N ILE A 1 10.08 1.88 13.81
CA ILE A 1 10.96 2.08 14.98
C ILE A 1 12.17 2.96 14.64
N LYS A 2 13.02 2.61 13.66
CA LYS A 2 14.16 3.47 13.26
C LYS A 2 13.76 4.91 12.96
N THR A 3 12.72 5.11 12.14
CA THR A 3 12.16 6.43 11.81
C THR A 3 11.55 7.14 13.02
N ALA A 4 10.96 6.40 13.96
CA ALA A 4 10.36 6.95 15.17
C ALA A 4 11.42 7.38 16.20
N GLY A 5 12.65 6.85 16.12
CA GLY A 5 13.74 7.13 17.04
C GLY A 5 13.51 6.65 18.49
N SER A 6 12.40 5.98 18.76
CA SER A 6 11.99 5.55 20.10
C SER A 6 11.05 4.34 20.04
N THR A 7 10.70 3.82 21.22
CA THR A 7 9.64 2.82 21.43
C THR A 7 8.34 3.44 21.93
N ASP A 8 8.23 4.78 21.89
CA ASP A 8 7.01 5.48 22.28
C ASP A 8 5.87 5.20 21.29
N PRO A 9 4.67 4.80 21.74
CA PRO A 9 3.56 4.42 20.86
C PRO A 9 3.11 5.55 19.91
N ASP A 10 3.10 6.79 20.36
CA ASP A 10 2.64 7.93 19.56
C ASP A 10 3.67 8.28 18.50
N ALA A 11 4.96 8.27 18.87
CA ALA A 11 6.06 8.45 17.93
C ALA A 11 6.08 7.35 16.85
N ILE A 12 5.82 6.09 17.23
CA ILE A 12 5.72 4.98 16.28
C ILE A 12 4.54 5.19 15.34
N THR A 13 3.37 5.54 15.86
CA THR A 13 2.16 5.75 15.06
C THR A 13 2.35 6.88 14.04
N ALA A 14 2.93 8.01 14.48
CA ALA A 14 3.26 9.12 13.60
C ALA A 14 4.27 8.72 12.51
N ALA A 15 5.30 7.95 12.87
CA ALA A 15 6.29 7.47 11.91
C ALA A 15 5.69 6.52 10.86
N ILE A 16 4.75 5.65 11.26
CA ILE A 16 4.04 4.75 10.34
C ILE A 16 3.13 5.55 9.39
N ALA A 17 2.36 6.49 9.93
CA ALA A 17 1.46 7.33 9.14
C ALA A 17 2.20 8.19 8.09
N GLY A 18 3.45 8.56 8.37
CA GLY A 18 4.31 9.32 7.45
C GLY A 18 5.06 8.48 6.41
N LEU A 19 4.92 7.15 6.40
CA LEU A 19 5.57 6.31 5.39
C LEU A 19 4.97 6.57 4.02
N LYS A 20 5.83 6.69 3.01
CA LYS A 20 5.46 6.87 1.61
C LYS A 20 6.52 6.34 0.65
N ASP A 21 6.11 6.07 -0.58
CA ASP A 21 6.98 5.83 -1.74
C ASP A 21 7.98 4.65 -1.54
N PHE A 22 7.46 3.50 -1.10
CA PHE A 22 8.25 2.27 -0.98
C PHE A 22 8.04 1.38 -2.19
N GLU A 23 9.08 1.19 -3.00
CA GLU A 23 9.01 0.39 -4.22
C GLU A 23 9.24 -1.11 -3.96
N ASP A 24 10.19 -1.44 -3.08
CA ASP A 24 10.59 -2.81 -2.77
C ASP A 24 9.79 -3.38 -1.58
N VAL A 25 8.54 -3.74 -1.85
CA VAL A 25 7.63 -4.33 -0.87
C VAL A 25 7.12 -5.68 -1.41
N ALA A 26 7.02 -6.69 -0.55
CA ALA A 26 6.72 -8.07 -0.92
C ALA A 26 5.43 -8.26 -1.74
N SER A 27 4.50 -7.31 -1.67
CA SER A 27 3.23 -7.37 -2.38
C SER A 27 3.18 -6.45 -3.60
N GLY A 28 4.23 -5.68 -3.90
CA GLY A 28 4.22 -4.59 -4.89
C GLY A 28 4.25 -3.22 -4.21
N PRO A 29 4.43 -2.13 -4.99
CA PRO A 29 4.77 -0.83 -4.45
C PRO A 29 3.71 -0.28 -3.50
N PHE A 30 4.17 0.41 -2.47
CA PHE A 30 3.37 1.10 -1.47
C PHE A 30 3.53 2.61 -1.67
N TYR A 31 2.43 3.33 -1.83
CA TYR A 31 2.48 4.77 -2.06
C TYR A 31 2.35 5.55 -0.75
N ARG A 32 1.32 5.26 0.06
CA ARG A 32 1.08 5.91 1.37
C ARG A 32 -0.08 5.28 2.12
N TYR A 33 -0.36 5.79 3.32
CA TYR A 33 -1.62 5.56 4.02
C TYR A 33 -2.66 6.66 3.74
N THR A 34 -3.95 6.30 3.68
CA THR A 34 -5.08 7.25 3.70
C THR A 34 -5.26 7.83 5.10
N PRO A 35 -6.04 8.93 5.28
CA PRO A 35 -6.45 9.40 6.61
C PRO A 35 -7.15 8.32 7.45
N GLY A 36 -7.85 7.39 6.80
CA GLY A 36 -8.50 6.22 7.39
C GLY A 36 -7.55 5.08 7.76
N ARG A 37 -6.23 5.24 7.54
CA ARG A 37 -5.16 4.25 7.80
C ARG A 37 -5.17 3.04 6.87
N GLU A 38 -5.71 3.19 5.68
CA GLU A 38 -5.67 2.17 4.63
C GLU A 38 -4.49 2.41 3.69
N VAL A 39 -3.99 1.35 3.04
CA VAL A 39 -2.85 1.47 2.12
C VAL A 39 -3.33 1.87 0.73
N VAL A 40 -2.71 2.91 0.16
CA VAL A 40 -2.83 3.23 -1.26
C VAL A 40 -1.68 2.61 -2.04
N ARG A 41 -2.03 1.85 -3.08
CA ARG A 41 -1.10 1.04 -3.88
C ARG A 41 -1.78 0.58 -5.17
N PRO A 42 -1.04 0.14 -6.21
CA PRO A 42 -1.64 -0.41 -7.41
C PRO A 42 -2.58 -1.59 -7.12
N VAL A 43 -3.66 -1.65 -7.89
CA VAL A 43 -4.66 -2.71 -7.83
C VAL A 43 -4.48 -3.64 -9.02
N GLY A 44 -4.15 -4.90 -8.75
CA GLY A 44 -4.04 -5.94 -9.76
C GLY A 44 -5.37 -6.61 -10.04
N ALA A 45 -5.81 -6.62 -11.29
CA ALA A 45 -6.87 -7.49 -11.77
C ALA A 45 -6.30 -8.82 -12.24
N GLN A 46 -7.00 -9.89 -11.88
CA GLN A 46 -6.67 -11.25 -12.29
C GLN A 46 -7.85 -11.89 -12.98
N ILE A 47 -7.56 -12.77 -13.93
CA ILE A 47 -8.56 -13.59 -14.64
C ILE A 47 -8.36 -15.05 -14.27
N VAL A 48 -9.48 -15.77 -14.11
CA VAL A 48 -9.44 -17.22 -13.90
C VAL A 48 -9.49 -17.91 -15.26
N LYS A 49 -8.47 -18.70 -15.57
CA LYS A 49 -8.39 -19.55 -16.77
C LYS A 49 -7.91 -20.93 -16.36
N ASP A 50 -8.66 -21.95 -16.78
CA ASP A 50 -8.35 -23.36 -16.51
C ASP A 50 -8.12 -23.68 -15.02
N GLY A 51 -8.91 -23.03 -14.15
CA GLY A 51 -8.82 -23.22 -12.69
C GLY A 51 -7.66 -22.50 -11.99
N ALA A 52 -6.88 -21.69 -12.71
CA ALA A 52 -5.78 -20.90 -12.15
C ALA A 52 -6.01 -19.38 -12.32
N PHE A 53 -5.45 -18.59 -11.39
CA PHE A 53 -5.43 -17.14 -11.48
C PHE A 53 -4.26 -16.68 -12.35
N HIS A 54 -4.52 -15.75 -13.25
CA HIS A 54 -3.52 -15.15 -14.12
C HIS A 54 -3.59 -13.63 -14.03
N PHE A 55 -2.44 -12.98 -14.06
CA PHE A 55 -2.39 -11.52 -14.18
C PHE A 55 -3.13 -11.08 -15.45
N TYR A 56 -3.98 -10.07 -15.31
CA TYR A 56 -4.70 -9.47 -16.42
C TYR A 56 -4.26 -8.03 -16.64
N HIS A 57 -4.34 -7.21 -15.60
CA HIS A 57 -4.02 -5.79 -15.68
C HIS A 57 -3.67 -5.22 -14.31
N GLU A 58 -2.97 -4.09 -14.29
CA GLU A 58 -2.69 -3.33 -13.08
C GLU A 58 -3.20 -1.90 -13.26
N PHE A 59 -3.96 -1.42 -12.27
CA PHE A 59 -4.41 -0.04 -12.19
C PHE A 59 -3.49 0.71 -11.23
N THR A 60 -2.89 1.80 -11.71
CA THR A 60 -1.89 2.58 -10.97
C THR A 60 -2.35 4.00 -10.64
N ASP A 61 -3.49 4.45 -11.17
CA ASP A 61 -4.04 5.79 -10.93
C ASP A 61 -4.57 5.90 -9.48
N PRO A 62 -3.92 6.67 -8.59
CA PRO A 62 -4.33 6.79 -7.20
C PRO A 62 -5.75 7.36 -7.04
N GLU A 63 -6.21 8.20 -7.97
CA GLU A 63 -7.56 8.78 -7.90
C GLU A 63 -8.67 7.75 -8.13
N LEU A 64 -8.36 6.66 -8.84
CA LEU A 64 -9.28 5.53 -9.04
C LEU A 64 -9.21 4.50 -7.91
N ILE A 65 -8.08 4.43 -7.22
CA ILE A 65 -7.79 3.42 -6.19
C ILE A 65 -8.29 3.85 -4.82
N GLU A 66 -8.27 5.15 -4.54
CA GLU A 66 -8.65 5.68 -3.24
C GLU A 66 -10.17 5.73 -3.08
N ALA A 67 -10.67 5.10 -2.01
CA ALA A 67 -12.03 5.29 -1.56
C ALA A 67 -12.21 6.73 -1.05
N ARG A 68 -13.30 7.38 -1.48
CA ARG A 68 -13.67 8.73 -1.05
C ARG A 68 -14.42 8.72 0.28
#